data_AF-A0AAU5BGU4-F1
#
_entry.id   AF-A0AAU5BGU4-F1
#
_cell.length_a   1.000
_cell.length_b   1.000
_cell.length_c   1.000
_cell.angle_alpha   90.00
_cell.angle_beta   90.00
_cell.angle_gamma   90.00
#
_symmetry.space_group_name_H-M   'P 1'
#
loop_
_entity.id
_entity.type
_entity.pdbx_description
1 polymer ?
#
loop_
_entity_poly.entity_id
_entity_poly.type
_entity_poly.pdbx_seq_one_letter_code
_entity_poly.pdbx_strand_id
1 'polypeptide(L)' 'MSDIDRRMAEAQQAETDGRYREAAHLYNRLGKDIQARHGRYDPQALDAFEGVARAIRKGSSTA' A
#
# COMPACT_ATOMS: atom_id res chain seq x y z
N MET A 1 11.36 5.59 -13.36
CA MET A 1 10.33 5.21 -12.36
C MET A 1 11.05 4.50 -11.23
N SER A 2 10.86 4.91 -9.98
CA SER A 2 11.55 4.27 -8.84
C SER A 2 10.93 2.92 -8.49
N ASP A 3 11.64 2.08 -7.73
CA ASP A 3 11.08 0.82 -7.23
C ASP A 3 9.85 1.05 -6.34
N ILE A 4 9.84 2.14 -5.57
CA ILE A 4 8.71 2.55 -4.73
C ILE A 4 7.50 2.88 -5.61
N ASP A 5 7.68 3.68 -6.67
CA ASP A 5 6.58 4.06 -7.58
C ASP A 5 5.97 2.82 -8.25
N ARG A 6 6.82 1.89 -8.70
CA ARG A 6 6.38 0.65 -9.34
C ARG A 6 5.54 -0.20 -8.37
N ARG A 7 5.98 -0.34 -7.12
CA ARG A 7 5.29 -1.13 -6.10
C ARG A 7 4.01 -0.44 -5.60
N MET A 8 3.98 0.89 -5.56
CA MET A 8 2.76 1.67 -5.31
C MET A 8 1.73 1.45 -6.42
N ALA A 9 2.17 1.49 -7.68
CA ALA A 9 1.30 1.24 -8.83
C ALA A 9 0.73 -0.19 -8.83
N GLU A 10 1.55 -1.18 -8.48
CA GLU A 10 1.10 -2.58 -8.34
C GLU A 10 0.01 -2.73 -7.26
N ALA A 11 0.23 -2.14 -6.08
CA ALA A 11 -0.76 -2.13 -5.01
C ALA A 11 -2.05 -1.40 -5.41
N GLN A 12 -1.93 -0.27 -6.11
CA GLN A 12 -3.06 0.51 -6.62
C GLN A 12 -3.84 -0.27 -7.69
N GLN A 13 -3.15 -1.03 -8.55
CA GLN A 13 -3.81 -1.87 -9.54
C GLN A 13 -4.63 -2.97 -8.87
N ALA A 14 -4.07 -3.67 -7.88
CA ALA A 14 -4.82 -4.65 -7.09
C ALA A 14 -6.04 -4.02 -6.40
N GLU A 15 -5.91 -2.79 -5.89
CA GLU A 15 -7.03 -2.04 -5.30
C GLU A 15 -8.13 -1.74 -6.33
N THR A 16 -7.74 -1.31 -7.54
CA THR A 16 -8.66 -1.02 -8.66
C THR A 16 -9.37 -2.27 -9.16
N ASP A 17 -8.69 -3.42 -9.16
CA ASP A 17 -9.26 -4.71 -9.55
C ASP A 17 -10.22 -5.30 -8.49
N GLY A 18 -10.43 -4.60 -7.36
CA GLY A 18 -11.25 -5.08 -6.25
C GLY A 18 -10.56 -6.14 -5.37
N ARG A 19 -9.27 -6.42 -5.61
CA ARG A 19 -8.46 -7.38 -4.84
C ARG A 19 -7.96 -6.73 -3.55
N TYR A 20 -8.86 -6.24 -2.71
CA TYR A 20 -8.55 -5.38 -1.56
C TYR A 20 -7.61 -6.01 -0.52
N ARG A 21 -7.73 -7.32 -0.26
CA ARG A 21 -6.82 -8.03 0.66
C ARG A 21 -5.39 -8.06 0.13
N GLU A 22 -5.23 -8.25 -1.17
CA GLU A 22 -3.93 -8.25 -1.83
C GLU A 22 -3.34 -6.84 -1.86
N ALA A 23 -4.14 -5.83 -2.21
CA ALA A 23 -3.73 -4.42 -2.16
C ALA A 23 -3.22 -4.02 -0.76
N ALA A 24 -3.96 -4.36 0.29
CA ALA A 24 -3.55 -4.10 1.68
C ALA A 24 -2.22 -4.79 2.03
N HIS A 25 -2.01 -6.02 1.57
CA HIS A 25 -0.75 -6.74 1.77
C HIS A 25 0.41 -6.07 1.03
N LEU A 26 0.23 -5.68 -0.23
CA LEU A 26 1.25 -5.03 -1.06
C LEU A 26 1.68 -3.68 -0.46
N TYR A 27 0.72 -2.84 -0.09
CA TYR A 27 0.95 -1.57 0.59
C TYR A 27 1.70 -1.76 1.91
N ASN A 28 1.28 -2.72 2.75
CA ASN A 28 1.91 -2.98 4.04
C ASN A 28 3.37 -3.43 3.89
N ARG A 29 3.65 -4.31 2.94
CA ARG A 29 5.02 -4.77 2.66
C ARG A 29 5.90 -3.62 2.18
N LEU A 30 5.38 -2.76 1.30
CA LEU A 30 6.11 -1.59 0.83
C LEU A 30 6.38 -0.59 1.97
N GLY A 31 5.36 -0.24 2.76
CA GLY A 31 5.52 0.68 3.89
C GLY A 31 6.57 0.20 4.90
N LYS A 32 6.59 -1.09 5.22
CA LYS A 32 7.61 -1.69 6.09
C LYS A 32 9.02 -1.63 5.49
N ASP A 33 9.18 -1.89 4.20
CA ASP A 33 10.47 -1.83 3.53
C ASP A 33 11.02 -0.39 3.49
N ILE A 34 10.16 0.59 3.20
CA ILE A 34 10.54 2.01 3.20
C ILE A 34 10.90 2.43 4.63
N GLN A 35 10.07 2.08 5.62
CA GLN A 35 10.34 2.36 7.02
C GLN A 35 11.68 1.80 7.49
N ALA A 36 12.05 0.59 7.06
CA ALA A 36 13.33 -0.03 7.40
C ALA A 36 14.54 0.70 6.79
N ARG A 37 14.38 1.33 5.63
CA ARG A 37 15.47 1.99 4.89
C ARG A 37 15.59 3.49 5.19
N HIS A 38 14.46 4.16 5.34
CA HIS A 38 14.36 5.63 5.39
C HIS A 38 13.81 6.14 6.74
N GLY A 39 13.28 5.25 7.57
CA GLY A 39 12.75 5.57 8.89
C GLY A 39 11.22 5.62 8.93
N ARG A 40 10.68 5.55 10.15
CA ARG A 40 9.23 5.41 10.42
C ARG A 40 8.34 6.55 9.94
N TYR A 41 8.91 7.72 9.67
CA TYR A 41 8.18 8.92 9.27
C TYR A 41 8.52 9.37 7.86
N ASP A 42 9.14 8.50 7.07
CA ASP A 42 9.31 8.76 5.65
C ASP A 42 7.92 8.96 5.00
N PRO A 43 7.69 10.05 4.25
CA PRO A 43 6.39 10.31 3.62
C PRO A 43 5.88 9.15 2.75
N GLN A 44 6.78 8.47 2.04
CA GLN A 44 6.40 7.36 1.16
C GLN A 44 5.97 6.12 1.96
N ALA A 45 6.51 5.93 3.16
CA ALA A 45 6.05 4.88 4.06
C ALA A 45 4.63 5.19 4.59
N LEU A 46 4.38 6.45 4.94
CA LEU A 46 3.07 6.90 5.40
C LEU A 46 2.00 6.75 4.31
N ASP A 47 2.31 7.15 3.07
CA ASP A 47 1.41 6.99 1.92
C ASP A 47 1.05 5.51 1.68
N ALA A 48 2.05 4.62 1.81
CA ALA A 48 1.80 3.18 1.71
C ALA A 48 0.87 2.69 2.83
N PHE A 49 1.09 3.10 4.09
CA PHE A 49 0.21 2.71 5.20
C PHE A 49 -1.20 3.29 5.07
N GLU A 50 -1.36 4.49 4.52
CA GLU A 50 -2.67 5.02 4.16
C GLU A 50 -3.36 4.12 3.11
N GLY A 51 -2.62 3.64 2.11
CA GLY A 51 -3.09 2.64 1.15
C GLY A 51 -3.62 1.37 1.82
N VAL A 52 -2.95 0.87 2.87
CA VAL A 52 -3.44 -0.27 3.67
C VAL A 52 -4.80 0.03 4.28
N ALA A 53 -4.92 1.15 4.98
CA ALA A 53 -6.16 1.53 5.66
C ALA A 53 -7.32 1.71 4.67
N ARG A 54 -7.03 2.30 3.51
CA ARG A 54 -8.01 2.50 2.43
C ARG A 54 -8.47 1.17 1.84
N ALA A 55 -7.55 0.27 1.50
CA ALA A 55 -7.89 -1.03 0.94
C ALA A 55 -8.73 -1.87 1.91
N ILE A 56 -8.38 -1.90 3.20
CA ILE A 56 -9.19 -2.60 4.23
C ILE A 56 -10.60 -2.01 4.30
N ARG A 57 -10.73 -0.68 4.35
CA ARG A 57 -12.04 -0.01 4.38
C ARG A 57 -12.91 -0.37 3.17
N LYS A 58 -12.34 -0.36 1.97
CA LYS A 58 -13.05 -0.73 0.73
C LYS A 58 -13.49 -2.21 0.75
N GLY A 59 -12.61 -3.10 1.21
CA GLY A 59 -12.92 -4.52 1.38
C GLY A 59 -14.00 -4.80 2.42
N SER A 60 -14.10 -3.99 3.46
CA SER A 60 -15.18 -4.10 4.46
C SER A 60 -16.52 -3.51 3.97
N SER A 61 -16.51 -2.59 3.01
CA SER A 61 -17.72 -1.97 2.47
C SER A 61 -18.36 -2.77 1.32
N THR A 62 -17.64 -3.76 0.79
CA THR A 62 -18.05 -4.58 -0.36
C THR A 62 -18.47 -5.99 0.02
N ALA A 63 -18.42 -6.32 1.32
CA ALA A 63 -18.92 -7.55 1.91
C ALA A 63 -20.31 -7.30 2.53
#